data_AF-A0A920VJE7-F1
#
_entry.id   AF-A0A920VJE7-F1
#
_cell.length_a   1.000
_cell.length_b   1.000
_cell.length_c   1.000
_cell.angle_alpha   90.00
_cell.angle_beta   90.00
_cell.angle_gamma   90.00
#
_symmetry.space_group_name_H-M   'P 1'
#
loop_
_entity.id
_entity.type
_entity.pdbx_description
1 polymer ?
#
loop_
_entity_poly.entity_id
_entity_poly.type
_entity_poly.pdbx_seq_one_letter_code
_entity_poly.pdbx_strand_id
1 'polypeptide(L)' 'MKVAAIQMNWGPSVDENLEVVSDLVADAAAAGAKLVVLPEKGCLMADTHQQRVGGSCSGRRSRRSPR' A
#
# COMPACT_ATOMS: atom_id res chain seq x y z
N MET A 1 2.95 21.64 -17.00
CA MET A 1 2.25 20.89 -15.94
C MET A 1 3.02 19.61 -15.70
N LYS A 2 3.40 19.28 -14.45
CA LYS A 2 4.07 18.00 -14.12
C LYS A 2 3.08 17.06 -13.45
N VAL A 3 3.18 15.78 -13.80
CA VAL A 3 2.40 14.68 -13.20
C VAL A 3 3.40 13.64 -12.71
N ALA A 4 3.11 13.00 -11.58
CA ALA A 4 3.88 11.88 -11.06
C ALA A 4 3.01 10.62 -10.99
N ALA A 5 3.55 9.49 -11.42
CA ALA A 5 2.95 8.18 -11.20
C ALA A 5 3.77 7.49 -10.11
N ILE A 6 3.14 7.15 -9.00
CA ILE A 6 3.78 6.45 -7.89
C ILE A 6 3.78 4.96 -8.20
N GLN A 7 4.95 4.34 -8.09
CA GLN A 7 5.11 2.90 -8.10
C GLN A 7 5.50 2.47 -6.68
N MET A 8 4.70 1.61 -6.07
CA MET A 8 5.00 1.04 -4.76
C MET A 8 4.45 -0.38 -4.67
N ASN A 9 4.99 -1.17 -3.74
CA ASN A 9 4.42 -2.46 -3.39
C ASN A 9 3.45 -2.29 -2.23
N TRP A 10 2.24 -2.81 -2.37
CA TRP A 10 1.28 -2.81 -1.27
C TRP A 10 1.69 -3.86 -0.23
N GLY A 11 1.70 -3.43 1.04
CA GLY A 11 1.87 -4.28 2.20
C GLY A 11 0.54 -4.61 2.89
N PRO A 12 0.55 -5.53 3.88
CA PRO A 12 -0.66 -5.95 4.59
C PRO A 12 -1.23 -4.89 5.54
N SER A 13 -0.41 -3.94 5.98
CA SER A 13 -0.80 -2.90 6.94
C SER A 13 -1.23 -1.65 6.18
N VAL A 14 -2.47 -1.20 6.42
CA VAL A 14 -2.99 0.00 5.75
C VAL A 14 -2.22 1.23 6.20
N ASP A 15 -1.95 1.35 7.50
CA ASP A 15 -1.24 2.49 8.08
C ASP A 15 0.17 2.63 7.50
N GLU A 16 0.96 1.54 7.48
CA GLU A 16 2.33 1.56 6.91
C GLU A 16 2.31 1.92 5.41
N ASN A 17 1.30 1.47 4.66
CA ASN A 17 1.16 1.84 3.25
C ASN A 17 0.84 3.33 3.07
N LEU A 18 0.01 3.90 3.94
CA LEU A 18 -0.36 5.32 3.87
C LEU A 18 0.80 6.22 4.24
N GLU A 19 1.66 5.81 5.18
CA GLU A 19 2.91 6.51 5.48
C GLU A 19 3.83 6.56 4.24
N VAL A 20 4.05 5.41 3.59
CA VAL A 20 4.84 5.34 2.34
C VAL A 20 4.23 6.20 1.23
N VAL A 21 2.90 6.17 1.06
CA VAL A 21 2.21 7.03 0.09
C VAL A 21 2.43 8.52 0.41
N SER A 22 2.34 8.90 1.69
CA SER A 22 2.53 10.28 2.12
C SER A 22 3.93 10.79 1.75
N ASP A 23 4.96 10.00 2.02
CA ASP A 23 6.35 10.37 1.70
C ASP A 23 6.55 10.52 0.18
N LEU A 24 6.07 9.55 -0.61
CA LEU A 24 6.19 9.59 -2.08
C LEU A 24 5.40 10.74 -2.72
N VAL A 25 4.24 11.11 -2.15
CA VAL A 25 3.47 12.28 -2.58
C VAL A 25 4.20 13.58 -2.24
N ALA A 26 4.81 13.67 -1.05
CA ALA A 26 5.60 14.84 -0.64
C ALA A 26 6.79 15.05 -1.58
N ASP A 27 7.52 13.98 -1.94
CA ASP A 27 8.61 14.04 -2.92
C ASP A 27 8.12 14.49 -4.29
N ALA A 28 6.99 13.95 -4.77
CA ALA A 28 6.40 14.36 -6.04
C ALA A 28 5.98 15.84 -6.03
N ALA A 29 5.41 16.32 -4.93
CA ALA A 29 5.03 17.72 -4.75
C ALA A 29 6.27 18.63 -4.73
N ALA A 30 7.34 18.23 -4.03
CA ALA A 30 8.62 18.95 -4.02
C ALA A 30 9.26 19.00 -5.42
N ALA A 31 9.08 17.96 -6.23
CA ALA A 31 9.48 17.94 -7.64
C ALA A 31 8.59 18.81 -8.56
N GLY A 32 7.50 19.36 -8.04
CA GLY A 32 6.56 20.25 -8.72
C GLY A 32 5.41 19.54 -9.45
N ALA A 33 5.13 18.28 -9.12
CA ALA A 33 3.96 17.58 -9.64
C ALA A 33 2.67 18.22 -9.11
N LYS A 34 1.70 18.47 -10.00
CA LYS A 34 0.37 18.99 -9.66
C LYS A 34 -0.72 17.92 -9.67
N LEU A 35 -0.37 16.72 -10.12
CA LEU A 35 -1.21 15.54 -10.09
C LEU A 35 -0.32 14.34 -9.78
N VAL A 36 -0.77 13.53 -8.83
CA VAL A 36 -0.11 12.28 -8.46
C VAL A 36 -1.10 11.14 -8.65
N VAL A 37 -0.69 10.10 -9.38
CA VAL A 37 -1.51 8.91 -9.61
C VAL A 37 -0.92 7.76 -8.82
N LEU A 38 -1.75 7.10 -8.02
CA LEU A 38 -1.38 5.94 -7.23
C LEU A 38 -1.60 4.64 -8.04
N PRO A 39 -0.82 3.58 -7.77
CA PRO A 39 -1.05 2.29 -8.39
C PRO A 39 -2.34 1.67 -7.84
N GLU A 40 -2.98 0.81 -8.61
CA GLU A 40 -4.16 0.07 -8.13
C GLU A 40 -3.80 -0.79 -6.91
N LYS A 41 -4.70 -0.85 -5.93
CA LYS A 41 -4.53 -1.65 -4.73
C LYS A 41 -4.75 -3.14 -5.05
N GLY A 42 -3.67 -3.84 -5.36
CA GLY A 42 -3.72 -5.28 -5.69
C GLY A 42 -4.17 -6.21 -4.54
N CYS A 43 -4.22 -5.74 -3.28
CA CYS A 43 -4.43 -6.59 -2.10
C CYS A 43 -5.83 -6.54 -1.45
N LEU A 44 -6.89 -6.17 -2.17
CA LEU A 44 -8.28 -6.28 -1.67
C LEU A 44 -9.02 -7.55 -2.10
N MET A 45 -8.37 -8.54 -2.71
CA MET A 45 -9.03 -9.78 -3.18
C MET A 45 -8.49 -11.03 -2.49
N ALA A 46 -9.14 -11.50 -1.40
CA ALA A 46 -9.13 -12.92 -1.01
C ALA A 46 -10.18 -13.24 0.08
N ASP A 47 -11.33 -13.79 -0.30
CA ASP A 47 -12.35 -14.28 0.65
C ASP A 47 -12.25 -15.78 1.00
N THR A 48 -11.59 -16.65 0.21
CA THR A 48 -11.15 -18.06 0.53
C THR A 48 -10.66 -18.75 -0.76
N HIS A 49 -10.05 -19.95 -0.85
CA HIS A 49 -9.45 -20.92 0.10
C HIS A 49 -7.95 -21.10 -0.21
N GLN A 50 -7.47 -20.90 -1.43
CA GLN A 50 -6.03 -20.75 -1.69
C GLN A 50 -5.80 -19.25 -1.78
N GLN A 51 -5.29 -18.59 -0.72
CA GLN A 51 -4.79 -17.22 -0.82
C GLN A 51 -3.60 -17.28 -1.80
N ARG A 52 -3.91 -17.17 -3.09
CA ARG A 52 -3.31 -17.94 -4.17
C ARG A 52 -1.91 -17.40 -4.50
N VAL A 53 -0.95 -17.88 -3.73
CA VAL A 53 0.41 -18.26 -4.17
C VAL A 53 1.18 -17.15 -4.90
N GLY A 54 1.52 -16.10 -4.15
CA GLY A 54 2.61 -15.17 -4.48
C GLY A 54 2.46 -13.76 -3.91
N GLY A 55 1.22 -13.27 -3.78
CA GLY A 55 0.94 -11.93 -3.24
C GLY A 55 0.90 -11.92 -1.71
N SER A 56 2.05 -11.74 -1.07
CA SER A 56 2.15 -11.72 0.40
C SER A 56 1.70 -10.38 0.99
N CYS A 57 0.41 -10.25 1.28
CA CYS A 57 -0.12 -9.29 2.26
C CYS A 57 -0.94 -10.03 3.33
N SER A 58 -0.29 -10.87 4.12
CA SER A 58 -0.91 -11.51 5.28
C SER A 58 -0.74 -10.64 6.54
N GLY A 59 -1.60 -9.63 6.70
CA GLY A 59 -1.70 -8.82 7.92
C GLY A 59 -2.70 -9.41 8.88
N ARG A 60 -2.32 -10.46 9.62
CA ARG A 60 -3.15 -10.98 10.71
C ARG A 60 -2.39 -10.90 12.03
N ARG A 61 -2.50 -9.75 12.72
CA ARG A 61 -2.17 -9.64 14.15
C ARG A 61 -3.47 -9.62 14.94
N SER A 62 -4.02 -10.79 15.26
CA SER A 62 -5.09 -10.92 16.25
C SER A 62 -4.55 -11.48 17.56
N ARG A 63 -4.35 -10.57 18.53
CA ARG A 63 -4.48 -10.70 19.99
C ARG A 63 -3.72 -11.84 20.68
N ARG A 64 -2.62 -11.48 21.36
CA ARG A 64 -2.03 -12.25 22.47
C ARG A 64 -2.96 -12.11 23.69
N SER A 65 -3.56 -13.22 24.15
CA SER A 65 -4.11 -13.33 25.51
C SER A 65 -3.07 -14.01 26.41
N PRO A 66 -2.80 -13.51 27.63
CA PRO A 66 -1.92 -14.19 28.57
C PRO A 66 -2.66 -15.36 29.22
N ARG A 67 -1.94 -16.45 29.47
CA ARG A 67 -2.38 -17.52 30.39
C ARG A 67 -2.13 -17.11 31.82
#